data_AF-A0A0C2ZJ97-F1
#
_entry.id   AF-A0A0C2ZJ97-F1
#
_cell.length_a   1.000
_cell.length_b   1.000
_cell.length_c   1.000
_cell.angle_alpha   90.00
_cell.angle_beta   90.00
_cell.angle_gamma   90.00
#
_symmetry.space_group_name_H-M   'P 1'
#
loop_
_entity.id
_entity.type
_entity.pdbx_description
1 polymer ?
#
loop_
_entity_poly.entity_id
_entity_poly.type
_entity_poly.pdbx_seq_one_letter_code
_entity_poly.pdbx_strand_id
1 'polypeptide(L)' 'MDRHTETLLEYLKSKYKRISIGKKEMANELNISVSTLNLYISKGSGLPNYKKLGSAKNARVVFNIVDVAQYLTQTVKTV' A
#
# COMPACT_ATOMS: atom_id res chain seq x y z
N MET A 1 11.35 17.01 3.76
CA MET A 1 10.58 15.84 3.29
C MET A 1 10.41 16.00 1.79
N ASP A 2 10.53 14.92 1.01
CA ASP A 2 10.44 14.98 -0.46
C ASP A 2 9.04 15.48 -0.88
N ARG A 3 8.98 16.59 -1.63
CA ARG A 3 7.71 17.23 -2.07
C ARG A 3 6.77 16.27 -2.80
N HIS A 4 7.32 15.24 -3.46
CA HIS A 4 6.55 14.23 -4.19
C HIS A 4 5.70 13.35 -3.26
N THR A 5 6.19 13.07 -2.05
CA THR A 5 5.48 12.22 -1.10
C THR A 5 4.25 12.92 -0.56
N GLU A 6 4.33 14.23 -0.30
CA GLU A 6 3.22 15.03 0.20
C GLU A 6 2.08 15.15 -0.82
N THR A 7 2.40 15.43 -2.08
CA THR A 7 1.40 15.48 -3.17
C THR A 7 0.75 14.12 -3.41
N LEU A 8 1.53 13.04 -3.41
CA LEU A 8 1.00 11.68 -3.55
C LEU A 8 0.13 11.29 -2.36
N LEU A 9 0.56 11.64 -1.14
CA LEU A 9 -0.16 11.38 0.09
C LEU A 9 -1.51 12.12 0.11
N GLU A 10 -1.51 13.39 -0.27
CA GLU A 10 -2.71 14.22 -0.33
C GLU A 10 -3.67 13.72 -1.41
N TYR A 11 -3.14 13.31 -2.58
CA TYR A 11 -3.91 12.68 -3.65
C TYR A 11 -4.55 11.36 -3.19
N LEU A 12 -3.79 10.46 -2.58
CA LEU A 12 -4.33 9.20 -2.04
C LEU A 12 -5.36 9.45 -0.93
N LYS A 13 -5.08 10.38 -0.01
CA LYS A 13 -6.01 10.76 1.06
C LYS A 13 -7.33 11.28 0.50
N SER A 14 -7.27 12.15 -0.51
CA SER A 14 -8.44 12.73 -1.15
C SER A 14 -9.25 11.69 -1.93
N LYS A 15 -8.57 10.79 -2.66
CA LYS A 15 -9.18 9.72 -3.46
C LYS A 15 -9.86 8.66 -2.61
N TYR A 16 -9.19 8.17 -1.57
CA TYR A 16 -9.71 7.08 -0.75
C TYR A 16 -10.60 7.55 0.40
N LYS A 17 -10.53 8.83 0.80
CA LYS A 17 -11.21 9.43 1.98
C LYS A 17 -11.07 8.59 3.27
N ARG A 18 -10.09 7.70 3.32
CA ARG A 18 -9.85 6.73 4.38
C ARG A 18 -8.35 6.72 4.65
N ILE A 19 -7.98 6.59 5.90
CA ILE A 19 -6.57 6.56 6.33
C ILE A 19 -5.92 5.20 5.99
N SER A 20 -6.73 4.20 5.59
CA SER A 20 -6.29 2.83 5.35
C SER A 20 -6.94 2.25 4.10
N ILE A 21 -6.15 1.59 3.25
CA ILE A 21 -6.60 0.91 2.03
C ILE A 21 -6.44 -0.61 2.15
N GLY A 22 -7.29 -1.37 1.48
CA GLY A 22 -7.19 -2.84 1.47
C GLY A 22 -6.15 -3.33 0.46
N LYS A 23 -5.78 -4.61 0.56
CA LYS A 23 -4.91 -5.28 -0.42
C LYS A 23 -5.36 -5.15 -1.88
N LYS A 24 -6.67 -5.14 -2.14
CA LYS A 24 -7.21 -4.96 -3.50
C LYS A 24 -6.93 -3.56 -4.04
N GLU A 25 -7.15 -2.54 -3.22
CA GLU A 25 -6.94 -1.15 -3.61
C GLU A 25 -5.46 -0.82 -3.77
N MET A 26 -4.62 -1.32 -2.85
CA MET A 26 -3.17 -1.18 -2.98
C MET A 26 -2.66 -1.85 -4.26
N ALA A 27 -3.17 -3.05 -4.57
CA ALA A 27 -2.82 -3.75 -5.80
C ALA A 27 -3.26 -2.95 -7.04
N ASN A 28 -4.45 -2.34 -6.99
CA ASN A 28 -4.97 -1.52 -8.07
C ASN A 28 -4.13 -0.25 -8.31
N GLU A 29 -3.73 0.46 -7.24
CA GLU A 29 -2.89 1.67 -7.35
C GLU A 29 -1.48 1.36 -7.84
N LEU A 30 -0.89 0.26 -7.38
CA LEU A 30 0.42 -0.20 -7.84
C LEU A 30 0.36 -0.89 -9.22
N ASN A 31 -0.83 -1.01 -9.81
CA ASN A 31 -1.07 -1.75 -11.04
C ASN A 31 -0.52 -3.19 -11.00
N ILE A 32 -0.55 -3.82 -9.83
CA ILE A 32 -0.11 -5.20 -9.62
C ILE A 32 -1.29 -6.13 -9.35
N SER A 33 -1.09 -7.42 -9.60
CA SER A 33 -2.08 -8.42 -9.22
C SER A 33 -2.11 -8.64 -7.70
N VAL A 34 -3.30 -8.94 -7.16
CA VAL A 34 -3.46 -9.37 -5.76
C VAL A 34 -2.61 -10.59 -5.41
N SER A 35 -2.32 -11.44 -6.39
CA SER A 35 -1.41 -12.59 -6.27
C SER A 35 0.03 -12.15 -6.02
N THR A 36 0.50 -11.15 -6.77
CA THR A 36 1.81 -10.53 -6.58
C THR A 36 1.89 -9.89 -5.20
N LEU A 37 0.84 -9.17 -4.79
CA LEU A 37 0.77 -8.59 -3.46
C LEU A 37 0.78 -9.66 -2.36
N ASN A 38 0.10 -10.79 -2.56
CA ASN A 38 0.12 -11.92 -1.63
C ASN A 38 1.52 -12.57 -1.53
N LEU A 39 2.26 -12.60 -2.64
CA LEU A 39 3.65 -13.03 -2.67
C LEU A 39 4.53 -12.07 -1.87
N TYR A 40 4.36 -10.75 -2.02
CA TYR A 40 5.07 -9.75 -1.19
C TYR A 40 4.75 -9.91 0.31
N ILE A 41 3.48 -10.19 0.65
CA ILE A 41 3.06 -10.46 2.04
C ILE A 41 3.76 -11.72 2.55
N SER A 42 3.84 -12.77 1.73
CA SER A 42 4.50 -14.03 2.10
C SER A 42 6.02 -13.89 2.18
N LYS A 43 6.61 -13.03 1.34
CA LYS A 43 8.06 -12.74 1.36
C LYS A 43 8.47 -11.83 2.51
N GLY A 44 7.54 -11.12 3.14
CA GLY A 44 7.84 -10.21 4.26
C GLY A 44 8.75 -9.03 3.90
N SER A 45 8.96 -8.77 2.62
CA SER A 45 9.83 -7.70 2.11
C SER A 45 9.12 -6.98 0.97
N GLY A 46 9.06 -5.64 1.05
CA GLY A 46 8.39 -4.79 0.06
C GLY A 46 6.95 -4.40 0.41
N LEU A 47 6.59 -4.37 1.70
CA LEU A 47 5.27 -3.90 2.12
C LEU A 47 5.32 -2.85 3.21
N PRO A 48 4.51 -1.79 3.06
CA PRO A 48 4.27 -0.82 4.09
C PRO A 48 3.47 -1.42 5.26
N ASN A 49 3.47 -0.76 6.44
CA ASN A 49 2.78 -1.24 7.64
C ASN A 49 1.37 -1.76 7.32
N TYR A 50 1.20 -3.07 7.50
CA TYR A 50 -0.02 -3.76 7.18
C TYR A 50 -0.63 -4.43 8.39
N LYS A 51 -1.93 -4.22 8.57
CA LYS A 51 -2.72 -4.83 9.63
C LYS A 51 -3.56 -5.94 9.02
N LYS A 52 -3.34 -7.17 9.49
CA LYS A 52 -4.10 -8.34 9.06
C LYS A 52 -5.37 -8.41 9.90
N LEU A 53 -6.50 -8.06 9.30
CA LEU A 53 -7.81 -8.13 9.93
C LEU A 53 -8.40 -9.52 9.66
N GLY A 54 -8.06 -10.45 10.55
CA GLY A 54 -8.55 -11.83 10.58
C GLY A 54 -7.44 -12.89 10.56
N SER A 55 -7.69 -14.03 11.20
CA SER A 55 -6.80 -15.20 11.23
C SER A 55 -7.08 -16.21 10.09
N ALA A 56 -7.91 -15.84 9.11
CA ALA A 56 -8.35 -16.73 8.04
C ALA A 56 -7.39 -16.73 6.82
N LYS A 57 -7.40 -17.80 6.01
CA LYS A 57 -6.69 -17.89 4.71
C LYS A 57 -6.98 -16.72 3.76
N ASN A 58 -8.13 -16.05 3.93
CA ASN A 58 -8.55 -14.87 3.16
C ASN A 58 -8.57 -13.56 3.97
N ALA A 59 -7.83 -13.50 5.08
CA ALA A 59 -7.79 -12.33 5.95
C ALA A 59 -7.61 -11.02 5.17
N ARG A 60 -8.36 -10.00 5.56
CA ARG A 60 -8.29 -8.68 4.93
C ARG A 60 -7.04 -7.99 5.44
N VAL A 61 -6.08 -7.80 4.54
CA VAL A 61 -4.91 -6.99 4.86
C VAL A 61 -5.23 -5.54 4.55
N VAL A 62 -4.99 -4.68 5.53
CA VAL A 62 -5.24 -3.24 5.48
C VAL A 62 -3.91 -2.52 5.62
N PHE A 63 -3.61 -1.62 4.70
CA PHE A 63 -2.38 -0.83 4.64
C PHE A 63 -2.70 0.62 4.99
N ASN A 64 -1.81 1.30 5.70
CA ASN A 64 -1.96 2.72 5.98
C ASN A 64 -1.55 3.54 4.75
N ILE A 65 -2.37 4.52 4.35
CA ILE A 65 -2.08 5.39 3.20
C ILE A 65 -0.76 6.13 3.35
N VAL A 66 -0.40 6.54 4.58
CA VAL A 66 0.88 7.23 4.85
C VAL A 66 2.06 6.35 4.43
N ASP A 67 1.98 5.09 4.81
CA ASP A 67 3.05 4.11 4.60
C ASP A 67 3.08 3.66 3.13
N VAL A 68 1.90 3.55 2.48
CA VAL A 68 1.78 3.32 1.02
C VAL A 68 2.38 4.47 0.21
N ALA A 69 2.08 5.72 0.57
CA ALA A 69 2.65 6.89 -0.11
C ALA A 69 4.18 6.93 0.04
N GLN A 70 4.69 6.58 1.22
CA GLN A 70 6.12 6.46 1.47
C GLN A 70 6.75 5.32 0.64
N TYR A 71 6.06 4.19 0.51
CA TYR A 71 6.53 3.06 -0.26
C TYR A 71 6.56 3.35 -1.78
N LEU A 72 5.50 4.00 -2.30
CA LEU A 72 5.45 4.42 -3.69
C LEU A 72 6.55 5.44 -4.01
N THR A 73 6.77 6.44 -3.16
CA THR A 73 7.86 7.41 -3.40
C THR A 73 9.24 6.75 -3.37
N GLN A 74 9.43 5.71 -2.55
CA GLN A 74 10.70 4.99 -2.43
C GLN A 74 10.94 4.09 -3.65
N THR A 75 9.89 3.44 -4.15
CA THR A 75 9.93 2.63 -5.37
C THR A 75 10.17 3.50 -6.60
N VAL A 76 9.52 4.67 -6.71
CA VAL A 76 9.69 5.61 -7.83
C VAL A 76 11.08 6.25 -7.85
N LYS A 77 11.77 6.39 -6.71
CA LYS A 77 13.17 6.85 -6.66
C LYS A 77 14.18 5.82 -7.19
N THR A 78 13.77 4.58 -7.42
CA THR A 78 14.61 3.54 -8.04
C THR A 78 14.28 3.42 -9.52
N VAL A 79 14.63 4.45 -10.30
CA VAL A 79 14.81 4.36 -11.76
C VAL A 79 15.98 5.22 -12.20
#